data_AF-A0A1L5P395-F1
#
_entry.id   AF-A0A1L5P395-F1
#
_cell.length_a   1.000
_cell.length_b   1.000
_cell.length_c   1.000
_cell.angle_alpha   90.00
_cell.angle_beta   90.00
_cell.angle_gamma   90.00
#
_symmetry.space_group_name_H-M   'P 1'
#
loop_
_entity.id
_entity.type
_entity.pdbx_description
1 polymer ?
#
loop_
_entity_poly.entity_id
_entity_poly.type
_entity_poly.pdbx_seq_one_letter_code
_entity_poly.pdbx_strand_id
1 'polypeptide(L)'
;MRPLPLHGEGTGHRGVTAAGGAAFDAITAAATFKDSVAAFGIAAHDLLTCDGGYRLARAELVKLYRGRKAEIETMLAAFRNRPWPAEDHLAVRDVGEHALAILDVLFRDFRQALAVLHDRKG
;
A
#
# COMPACT_ATOMS: atom_id res chain seq x y z
N MET A 1 -63.59 26.71 19.02
CA MET A 1 -62.39 27.08 18.24
C MET A 1 -61.66 25.80 17.86
N ARG A 2 -61.47 25.52 16.56
CA ARG A 2 -60.70 24.37 16.05
C ARG A 2 -59.38 24.90 15.47
N PRO A 3 -58.22 24.31 15.78
CA PRO A 3 -56.98 24.65 15.10
C PRO A 3 -56.83 23.86 13.78
N LEU A 4 -56.25 24.52 12.77
CA LEU A 4 -55.83 23.93 11.49
C LEU A 4 -54.51 23.14 11.65
N PRO A 5 -54.23 22.14 10.81
CA PRO A 5 -52.93 21.48 10.75
C PRO A 5 -51.99 22.19 9.77
N LEU A 6 -50.72 22.33 10.14
CA LEU A 6 -49.62 22.63 9.20
C LEU A 6 -48.71 21.40 9.12
N HIS A 7 -48.56 20.88 7.92
CA HIS A 7 -47.62 19.83 7.53
C HIS A 7 -46.31 20.44 7.03
N GLY A 8 -45.21 19.69 7.20
CA GLY A 8 -43.86 19.95 6.66
C GLY A 8 -43.01 20.81 7.59
N GLU A 9 -41.76 20.51 7.92
CA GLU A 9 -40.74 19.78 7.17
C GLU A 9 -39.72 19.16 8.14
N GLY A 10 -39.19 17.99 7.79
CA GLY A 10 -38.05 17.42 8.50
C GLY A 10 -36.74 18.07 8.06
N THR A 11 -35.73 18.09 8.95
CA THR A 11 -34.35 17.82 8.54
C THR A 11 -33.44 17.63 9.75
N GLY A 12 -32.78 16.48 9.76
CA GLY A 12 -31.40 16.37 10.22
C GLY A 12 -31.19 16.29 11.72
N HIS A 13 -31.32 15.08 12.27
CA HIS A 13 -30.44 14.64 13.34
C HIS A 13 -28.97 14.81 12.89
N ARG A 14 -28.36 15.96 13.18
CA ARG A 14 -26.91 16.13 13.12
C ARG A 14 -26.34 15.34 14.30
N GLY A 15 -26.04 14.08 14.02
CA GLY A 15 -25.28 13.22 14.91
C GLY A 15 -23.94 13.87 15.24
N VAL A 16 -23.69 13.95 16.53
CA VAL A 16 -22.35 14.10 17.10
C VAL A 16 -21.51 12.90 16.69
N THR A 17 -20.32 13.13 16.15
CA THR A 17 -19.16 12.26 16.43
C THR A 17 -17.95 13.13 16.73
N ALA A 18 -17.60 13.16 18.01
CA ALA A 18 -16.28 13.48 18.51
C ALA A 18 -15.28 12.41 18.03
N ALA A 19 -14.12 12.81 17.53
CA ALA A 19 -12.80 12.18 17.79
C ALA A 19 -11.74 12.78 16.86
N GLY A 20 -10.65 13.28 17.46
CA GLY A 20 -9.45 13.72 16.74
C GLY A 20 -8.67 12.56 16.14
N GLY A 21 -8.97 12.22 14.89
CA GLY A 21 -8.08 11.52 13.98
C GLY A 21 -8.10 12.28 12.68
N ALA A 22 -6.95 12.81 12.24
CA ALA A 22 -6.86 13.41 10.91
C ALA A 22 -7.42 12.42 9.87
N ALA A 23 -8.30 12.88 8.99
CA ALA A 23 -8.83 12.06 7.93
C ALA A 23 -7.65 11.50 7.12
N PHE A 24 -7.52 10.17 7.06
CA PHE A 24 -6.51 9.53 6.23
C PHE A 24 -6.87 9.82 4.76
N ASP A 25 -6.19 10.80 4.17
CA ASP A 25 -6.46 11.32 2.84
C ASP A 25 -5.77 10.48 1.74
N ALA A 26 -6.15 10.74 0.50
CA ALA A 26 -5.65 10.03 -0.67
C ALA A 26 -4.13 10.20 -0.87
N ILE A 27 -3.58 11.35 -0.50
CA ILE A 27 -2.14 11.64 -0.62
C ILE A 27 -1.35 10.77 0.37
N THR A 28 -1.79 10.74 1.62
CA THR A 28 -1.21 9.90 2.67
C THR A 28 -1.33 8.43 2.31
N ALA A 29 -2.47 8.01 1.74
CA ALA A 29 -2.65 6.66 1.23
C ALA A 29 -1.65 6.32 0.11
N ALA A 30 -1.50 7.19 -0.88
CA ALA A 30 -0.56 7.00 -1.98
C ALA A 30 0.90 6.88 -1.49
N ALA A 31 1.29 7.65 -0.47
CA ALA A 31 2.63 7.58 0.11
C ALA A 31 2.95 6.19 0.71
N THR A 32 1.96 5.49 1.30
CA THR A 32 2.19 4.16 1.89
C THR A 32 2.66 3.10 0.88
N PHE A 33 2.24 3.21 -0.39
CA PHE A 33 2.72 2.32 -1.45
C PHE A 33 4.22 2.52 -1.72
N LYS A 34 4.65 3.78 -1.79
CA LYS A 34 6.05 4.14 -1.98
C LYS A 34 6.90 3.61 -0.81
N ASP A 35 6.42 3.77 0.41
CA ASP A 35 7.13 3.30 1.61
C ASP A 35 7.28 1.76 1.62
N SER A 36 6.25 1.03 1.18
CA SER A 36 6.31 -0.43 1.04
C SER A 36 7.37 -0.88 0.03
N VAL A 37 7.44 -0.22 -1.14
CA VAL A 37 8.47 -0.49 -2.16
C VAL A 37 9.88 -0.12 -1.67
N ALA A 38 10.03 1.02 -0.99
CA ALA A 38 11.31 1.44 -0.43
C ALA A 38 11.80 0.44 0.64
N ALA A 39 10.92 -0.01 1.52
CA ALA A 39 11.23 -1.02 2.52
C ALA A 39 11.67 -2.36 1.88
N PHE A 40 11.05 -2.76 0.76
CA PHE A 40 11.52 -3.91 -0.02
C PHE A 40 12.95 -3.70 -0.52
N GLY A 41 13.24 -2.56 -1.16
CA GLY A 41 14.55 -2.27 -1.73
C GLY A 41 15.67 -2.28 -0.69
N ILE A 42 15.43 -1.68 0.48
CA ILE A 42 16.39 -1.67 1.59
C ILE A 42 16.65 -3.09 2.09
N ALA A 43 15.59 -3.85 2.42
CA ALA A 43 15.73 -5.20 2.92
C ALA A 43 16.37 -6.15 1.89
N ALA A 44 16.04 -6.01 0.60
CA ALA A 44 16.62 -6.81 -0.47
C ALA A 44 18.11 -6.47 -0.69
N HIS A 45 18.50 -5.21 -0.55
CA HIS A 45 19.91 -4.80 -0.60
C HIS A 45 20.71 -5.42 0.55
N ASP A 46 20.18 -5.43 1.78
CA ASP A 46 20.84 -6.05 2.92
C ASP A 46 21.08 -7.55 2.73
N LEU A 47 20.21 -8.25 1.98
CA LEU A 47 20.42 -9.64 1.61
C LEU A 47 21.60 -9.85 0.64
N LEU A 48 21.98 -8.83 -0.15
CA LEU A 48 23.16 -8.90 -1.04
C LEU A 48 24.47 -8.73 -0.28
N THR A 49 24.44 -7.97 0.81
CA THR A 49 25.64 -7.59 1.58
C THR A 49 25.88 -8.49 2.78
N CYS A 50 24.85 -9.20 3.26
CA CYS A 50 24.98 -10.16 4.35
C CYS A 50 25.74 -11.42 3.90
N ASP A 51 26.62 -11.95 4.76
CA ASP A 51 27.34 -13.22 4.53
C ASP A 51 26.45 -14.48 4.66
N GLY A 52 25.13 -14.31 4.72
CA GLY A 52 24.18 -15.41 4.65
C GLY A 52 24.28 -16.09 3.28
N GLY A 53 24.55 -17.40 3.26
CA GLY A 53 24.74 -18.14 2.02
C GLY A 53 23.60 -17.96 1.01
N TYR A 54 23.93 -18.00 -0.29
CA TYR A 54 23.03 -17.69 -1.41
C TYR A 54 21.62 -18.28 -1.32
N ARG A 55 21.48 -19.55 -0.89
CA ARG A 55 20.17 -20.21 -0.78
C ARG A 55 19.26 -19.52 0.24
N LEU A 56 19.82 -19.07 1.36
CA LEU A 56 19.09 -18.36 2.40
C LEU A 56 18.66 -16.98 1.90
N ALA A 57 19.60 -16.21 1.33
CA ALA A 57 19.30 -14.89 0.77
C ALA A 57 18.22 -14.96 -0.33
N ARG A 58 18.28 -15.97 -1.20
CA ARG A 58 17.25 -16.19 -2.24
C ARG A 58 15.88 -16.52 -1.64
N ALA A 59 15.82 -17.33 -0.60
CA ALA A 59 14.55 -17.69 0.05
C ALA A 59 13.93 -16.47 0.75
N GLU A 60 14.73 -15.69 1.48
CA GLU A 60 14.26 -14.48 2.14
C GLU A 60 13.83 -13.41 1.13
N LEU A 61 14.55 -13.24 0.00
CA LEU A 61 14.12 -12.32 -1.06
C LEU A 61 12.72 -12.65 -1.61
N VAL A 62 12.44 -13.94 -1.86
CA VAL A 62 11.12 -14.40 -2.32
C VAL A 62 10.04 -14.12 -1.26
N LYS A 63 10.36 -14.35 0.01
CA LYS A 63 9.45 -14.09 1.12
C LYS A 63 9.14 -12.59 1.26
N LEU A 64 10.16 -11.74 1.21
CA LEU A 64 10.02 -10.28 1.25
C LEU A 64 9.13 -9.79 0.11
N TYR A 65 9.39 -10.24 -1.11
CA TYR A 65 8.60 -9.88 -2.29
C TYR A 65 7.12 -10.24 -2.11
N ARG A 66 6.83 -11.50 -1.73
CA ARG A 66 5.45 -11.95 -1.50
C ARG A 66 4.75 -11.16 -0.40
N GLY A 67 5.46 -10.87 0.69
CA GLY A 67 4.92 -10.08 1.80
C GLY A 67 4.53 -8.66 1.38
N ARG A 68 5.44 -7.96 0.69
CA ARG A 68 5.19 -6.58 0.22
C ARG A 68 4.12 -6.52 -0.87
N LYS A 69 4.09 -7.51 -1.76
CA LYS A 69 3.02 -7.62 -2.77
C LYS A 69 1.64 -7.77 -2.12
N ALA A 70 1.50 -8.71 -1.19
CA ALA A 70 0.24 -8.93 -0.48
C ALA A 70 -0.18 -7.70 0.35
N GLU A 71 0.77 -7.00 0.95
CA GLU A 71 0.52 -5.74 1.66
C GLU A 71 -0.03 -4.66 0.72
N ILE A 72 0.59 -4.44 -0.45
CA ILE A 72 0.12 -3.47 -1.45
C ILE A 72 -1.28 -3.84 -1.96
N GLU A 73 -1.52 -5.10 -2.28
CA GLU A 73 -2.85 -5.60 -2.70
C GLU A 73 -3.91 -5.39 -1.60
N THR A 74 -3.54 -5.60 -0.34
CA THR A 74 -4.42 -5.36 0.82
C THR A 74 -4.73 -3.87 0.98
N MET A 75 -3.74 -3.00 0.83
CA MET A 75 -3.92 -1.54 0.88
C MET A 75 -4.85 -1.06 -0.25
N LEU A 76 -4.66 -1.54 -1.48
CA LEU A 76 -5.57 -1.26 -2.60
C LEU A 76 -7.01 -1.68 -2.30
N ALA A 77 -7.19 -2.89 -1.76
CA ALA A 77 -8.51 -3.39 -1.38
C ALA A 77 -9.15 -2.57 -0.25
N ALA A 78 -8.36 -2.07 0.70
CA ALA A 78 -8.84 -1.21 1.78
C ALA A 78 -9.22 0.19 1.29
N PHE A 79 -8.40 0.78 0.41
CA PHE A 79 -8.59 2.15 -0.09
C PHE A 79 -9.75 2.28 -1.07
N ARG A 80 -10.15 1.19 -1.76
CA ARG A 80 -11.31 1.21 -2.66
C ARG A 80 -12.64 1.60 -1.99
N ASN A 81 -12.77 1.36 -0.68
CA ASN A 81 -14.01 1.59 0.08
C ASN A 81 -14.01 2.95 0.80
N ARG A 82 -12.97 3.77 0.62
CA ARG A 82 -12.88 5.09 1.26
C ARG A 82 -13.88 6.06 0.63
N PRO A 83 -14.39 7.05 1.38
CA PRO A 83 -15.33 8.03 0.85
C PRO A 83 -14.57 9.19 0.16
N TRP A 84 -13.75 8.87 -0.84
CA TRP A 84 -13.01 9.88 -1.59
C TRP A 84 -13.71 10.23 -2.91
N PRO A 85 -13.42 11.40 -3.50
CA PRO A 85 -13.75 11.68 -4.88
C PRO A 85 -13.23 10.59 -5.83
N ALA A 86 -13.92 10.40 -6.96
CA ALA A 86 -13.50 9.40 -7.95
C ALA A 86 -12.09 9.65 -8.50
N GLU A 87 -11.70 10.92 -8.65
CA GLU A 87 -10.36 11.33 -9.09
C GLU A 87 -9.28 10.84 -8.12
N ASP A 88 -9.49 11.03 -6.82
CA ASP A 88 -8.58 10.55 -5.78
C ASP A 88 -8.49 9.01 -5.76
N HIS A 89 -9.60 8.31 -5.98
CA HIS A 89 -9.57 6.84 -6.11
C HIS A 89 -8.75 6.38 -7.32
N LEU A 90 -8.90 7.05 -8.46
CA LEU A 90 -8.11 6.74 -9.67
C LEU A 90 -6.62 7.00 -9.41
N ALA A 91 -6.27 8.17 -8.86
CA ALA A 91 -4.88 8.50 -8.54
C ALA A 91 -4.25 7.49 -7.56
N VAL A 92 -4.94 7.14 -6.47
CA VAL A 92 -4.44 6.16 -5.49
C VAL A 92 -4.28 4.78 -6.11
N ARG A 93 -5.23 4.38 -6.96
CA ARG A 93 -5.16 3.11 -7.68
C ARG A 93 -3.97 3.07 -8.63
N ASP A 94 -3.78 4.11 -9.44
CA ASP A 94 -2.67 4.20 -10.39
C ASP A 94 -1.32 4.13 -9.68
N VAL A 95 -1.17 4.82 -8.54
CA VAL A 95 0.05 4.74 -7.72
C VAL A 95 0.26 3.33 -7.17
N GLY A 96 -0.79 2.66 -6.67
CA GLY A 96 -0.68 1.30 -6.14
C GLY A 96 -0.35 0.27 -7.24
N GLU A 97 -0.96 0.37 -8.42
CA GLU A 97 -0.64 -0.48 -9.57
C GLU A 97 0.79 -0.23 -10.07
N HIS A 98 1.23 1.03 -10.12
CA HIS A 98 2.61 1.37 -10.45
C HIS A 98 3.60 0.82 -9.41
N ALA A 99 3.27 0.88 -8.12
CA ALA A 99 4.10 0.32 -7.05
C ALA A 99 4.26 -1.21 -7.20
N LEU A 100 3.20 -1.93 -7.57
CA LEU A 100 3.29 -3.37 -7.88
C LEU A 100 4.23 -3.64 -9.06
N ALA A 101 4.14 -2.84 -10.13
CA ALA A 101 5.01 -2.97 -11.29
C ALA A 101 6.49 -2.72 -10.92
N ILE A 102 6.77 -1.70 -10.12
CA ILE A 102 8.14 -1.43 -9.62
C ILE A 102 8.63 -2.59 -8.75
N LEU A 103 7.79 -3.11 -7.84
CA LEU A 103 8.16 -4.24 -6.98
C LEU A 103 8.55 -5.47 -7.80
N ASP A 104 7.83 -5.77 -8.89
CA ASP A 104 8.14 -6.87 -9.81
C ASP A 104 9.46 -6.66 -10.56
N VAL A 105 9.79 -5.42 -10.94
CA VAL A 105 11.09 -5.08 -11.55
C VAL A 105 12.21 -5.30 -10.53
N LEU A 106 12.11 -4.68 -9.36
CA LEU A 106 13.14 -4.79 -8.32
C LEU A 106 13.39 -6.25 -7.90
N PHE A 107 12.33 -7.04 -7.73
CA PHE A 107 12.49 -8.46 -7.40
C PHE A 107 13.30 -9.22 -8.45
N ARG A 108 13.07 -8.95 -9.74
CA ARG A 108 13.85 -9.59 -10.82
C ARG A 108 15.31 -9.15 -10.77
N ASP A 109 15.57 -7.87 -10.59
CA ASP A 109 16.92 -7.30 -10.56
C ASP A 109 17.73 -7.85 -9.38
N PHE A 110 17.16 -7.85 -8.17
CA PHE A 110 17.81 -8.41 -6.99
C PHE A 110 18.07 -9.92 -7.11
N ARG A 111 17.13 -10.66 -7.71
CA ARG A 111 17.31 -12.09 -7.95
C ARG A 111 18.46 -12.35 -8.93
N GLN A 112 18.60 -11.54 -9.96
CA GLN A 112 19.72 -11.61 -10.90
C GLN A 112 21.04 -11.25 -10.23
N ALA A 113 21.06 -10.18 -9.43
CA ALA A 113 22.25 -9.75 -8.69
C ALA A 113 22.74 -10.86 -7.73
N LEU A 114 21.84 -11.50 -6.99
CA LEU A 114 22.18 -12.64 -6.12
C LEU A 114 22.83 -13.79 -6.90
N ALA A 115 22.30 -14.14 -8.08
CA ALA A 115 22.85 -15.21 -8.91
C ALA A 115 24.27 -14.86 -9.40
N VAL A 116 24.48 -13.64 -9.90
CA VAL A 116 25.80 -13.17 -10.35
C VAL A 116 26.82 -13.17 -9.21
N LEU A 117 26.43 -12.74 -8.00
CA LEU A 117 27.32 -12.75 -6.84
C LEU A 117 27.68 -14.17 -6.40
N HIS A 118 26.73 -15.10 -6.45
CA HIS A 118 26.98 -16.50 -6.16
C HIS A 118 27.97 -17.12 -7.15
N ASP A 119 27.75 -16.92 -8.45
CA ASP A 119 28.59 -17.51 -9.50
C ASP A 119 30.02 -16.94 -9.52
N ARG A 120 30.25 -15.76 -8.93
CA ARG A 120 31.60 -15.18 -8.75
C ARG A 120 32.30 -15.64 -7.47
N LYS A 121 31.56 -16.12 -6.47
CA LYS A 121 32.08 -16.57 -5.17
C LYS A 121 32.24 -18.09 -5.08
N GLY A 122 31.60 -18.85 -5.96
CA GLY A 122 31.71 -20.32 -6.07
C GLY A 122 32.78 -20.75 -7.06
#